data_AF-A0ABD5YN06-F1
#
_entry.id   AF-A0ABD5YN06-F1
#
_cell.length_a   1.000
_cell.length_b   1.000
_cell.length_c   1.000
_cell.angle_alpha   90.00
_cell.angle_beta   90.00
_cell.angle_gamma   90.00
#
_symmetry.space_group_name_H-M   'P 1'
#
loop_
_entity.id
_entity.type
_entity.pdbx_description
1 polymer ?
#
loop_
_entity_poly.entity_id
_entity_poly.type
_entity_poly.pdbx_seq_one_letter_code
_entity_poly.pdbx_strand_id
1 'polypeptide(L)'
;MKRPEPRELVILSVRRALGVSIVLFAFYLSLHVLGRYRFLTPSDIVTILGLVFAGTWLGIGFSVLSPLPEERGLPRVVRTALLVIPALGIGVAIQIVLKGARSDMAIYAIFALAAWLGSTFIKEDGDQDGYLD
;
A
#
# COMPACT_ATOMS: atom_id res chain seq x y z
N MET A 1 18.69 10.07 -13.18
CA MET A 1 17.26 9.81 -12.94
C MET A 1 16.65 9.01 -14.10
N LYS A 2 16.55 7.68 -14.00
CA LYS A 2 15.84 6.88 -15.02
C LYS A 2 14.45 6.54 -14.48
N ARG A 3 13.46 7.40 -14.74
CA ARG A 3 12.07 7.08 -14.40
C ARG A 3 11.69 5.82 -15.17
N PRO A 4 11.20 4.75 -14.50
CA PRO A 4 10.73 3.56 -15.22
C PRO A 4 9.64 3.96 -16.20
N GLU A 5 9.61 3.29 -17.35
CA GLU A 5 8.62 3.55 -18.38
C GLU A 5 7.20 3.31 -17.82
N PRO A 6 6.17 4.04 -18.27
CA PRO A 6 4.81 3.91 -17.73
C PRO A 6 4.30 2.46 -17.70
N ARG A 7 4.69 1.64 -18.68
CA ARG A 7 4.34 0.21 -18.74
C ARG A 7 5.00 -0.61 -17.64
N GLU A 8 6.26 -0.35 -17.34
CA GLU A 8 7.00 -1.05 -16.28
C GLU A 8 6.41 -0.73 -14.90
N LEU A 9 6.04 0.54 -14.68
CA LEU A 9 5.33 0.96 -13.47
C LEU A 9 4.03 0.19 -13.27
N VAL A 10 3.23 0.04 -14.34
CA VAL A 10 1.98 -0.72 -14.29
C VAL A 10 2.24 -2.18 -13.93
N ILE A 11 3.15 -2.86 -14.62
CA ILE A 11 3.44 -4.28 -14.37
C ILE A 11 3.92 -4.51 -12.94
N LEU A 12 4.86 -3.68 -12.47
CA LEU A 12 5.40 -3.78 -11.11
C LEU A 12 4.34 -3.45 -10.06
N SER A 13 3.45 -2.48 -10.32
CA SER A 13 2.33 -2.17 -9.44
C SER A 13 1.36 -3.34 -9.30
N VAL A 14 1.03 -4.01 -10.42
CA VAL A 14 0.17 -5.19 -10.46
C VAL A 14 0.82 -6.34 -9.70
N ARG A 15 2.10 -6.64 -9.99
CA ARG A 15 2.86 -7.68 -9.29
C ARG A 15 2.85 -7.46 -7.77
N ARG A 16 3.03 -6.22 -7.34
CA ARG A 16 3.02 -5.86 -5.92
C ARG A 16 1.65 -6.00 -5.30
N ALA A 17 0.61 -5.43 -5.94
CA ALA A 17 -0.76 -5.53 -5.47
C ALA A 17 -1.17 -7.00 -5.30
N LEU A 18 -0.88 -7.86 -6.29
CA LEU A 18 -1.13 -9.30 -6.20
C LEU A 18 -0.36 -9.95 -5.04
N GLY A 19 0.91 -9.62 -4.85
CA GLY A 19 1.70 -10.12 -3.72
C GLY A 19 1.08 -9.77 -2.37
N VAL A 20 0.67 -8.50 -2.20
CA VAL A 20 -0.01 -8.04 -0.98
C VAL A 20 -1.35 -8.74 -0.79
N SER A 21 -2.14 -8.89 -1.86
CA SER A 21 -3.42 -9.60 -1.82
C SER A 21 -3.26 -11.06 -1.40
N ILE A 22 -2.27 -11.78 -1.93
CA ILE A 22 -1.99 -13.18 -1.56
C ILE A 22 -1.67 -13.28 -0.07
N VAL A 23 -0.81 -12.40 0.46
CA VAL A 23 -0.46 -12.37 1.88
C VAL A 23 -1.69 -12.08 2.74
N LEU A 24 -2.53 -11.12 2.35
CA LEU A 24 -3.77 -10.81 3.07
C LEU A 24 -4.76 -11.97 3.04
N PHE A 25 -4.92 -12.65 1.91
CA PHE A 25 -5.79 -13.82 1.82
C PHE A 25 -5.29 -14.99 2.67
N ALA A 26 -3.98 -15.24 2.66
CA ALA A 26 -3.36 -16.23 3.54
C ALA A 26 -3.58 -15.87 5.03
N PHE A 27 -3.42 -14.59 5.38
CA PHE A 27 -3.68 -14.09 6.73
C PHE A 27 -5.13 -14.29 7.16
N TYR A 28 -6.09 -13.89 6.33
CA TYR A 28 -7.52 -14.08 6.61
C TYR A 28 -7.94 -15.55 6.67
N LEU A 29 -7.36 -16.39 5.82
CA LEU A 29 -7.60 -17.84 5.85
C LEU A 29 -7.03 -18.45 7.14
N SER A 30 -5.86 -18.01 7.57
CA SER A 30 -5.24 -18.44 8.83
C SER A 30 -6.10 -18.03 10.03
N LEU A 31 -6.62 -16.79 10.04
CA LEU A 31 -7.57 -16.31 11.03
C LEU A 31 -8.86 -17.13 11.08
N HIS A 32 -9.37 -17.56 9.94
CA HIS A 32 -10.55 -18.43 9.88
C HIS A 32 -10.25 -19.80 10.50
N VAL A 33 -9.14 -20.43 10.11
CA VAL A 33 -8.77 -21.78 10.57
C VAL A 33 -8.43 -21.79 12.06
N LEU A 34 -7.68 -20.80 12.55
CA LEU A 34 -7.18 -20.77 13.94
C LEU A 34 -8.13 -20.08 14.91
N GLY A 35 -8.80 -19.02 14.47
CA GLY A 35 -9.55 -18.09 15.33
C GLY A 35 -11.06 -18.11 15.13
N ARG A 36 -11.59 -19.01 14.29
CA ARG A 36 -13.01 -19.03 13.89
C ARG A 36 -13.52 -17.70 13.34
N TYR A 37 -12.61 -16.89 12.77
CA TYR A 37 -12.99 -15.66 12.11
C TYR A 37 -13.91 -15.96 10.91
N ARG A 38 -14.79 -15.03 10.52
CA ARG A 38 -15.74 -15.26 9.41
C ARG A 38 -15.00 -15.58 8.11
N PHE A 39 -15.51 -16.56 7.36
CA PHE A 39 -14.96 -16.90 6.04
C PHE A 39 -15.16 -15.76 5.04
N LEU A 40 -14.20 -15.56 4.12
CA LEU A 40 -14.29 -14.51 3.10
C LEU A 40 -15.37 -14.85 2.08
N THR A 41 -16.33 -13.96 1.92
CA THR A 41 -17.29 -14.07 0.82
C THR A 41 -16.64 -13.62 -0.50
N PRO A 42 -17.16 -14.04 -1.67
CA PRO A 42 -16.68 -13.55 -2.95
C PRO A 42 -16.68 -12.01 -3.05
N SER A 43 -17.67 -11.36 -2.43
CA SER A 43 -17.75 -9.89 -2.37
C SER A 43 -16.59 -9.28 -1.57
N ASP A 44 -16.15 -9.95 -0.50
CA ASP A 44 -15.05 -9.49 0.33
C ASP A 44 -13.70 -9.66 -0.40
N ILE A 45 -13.54 -10.72 -1.20
CA ILE A 45 -12.36 -10.93 -2.07
C ILE A 45 -12.21 -9.78 -3.07
N VAL A 46 -13.30 -9.43 -3.78
CA VAL A 46 -13.30 -8.31 -4.73
C VAL A 46 -13.03 -6.98 -4.02
N THR A 47 -13.61 -6.78 -2.83
CA THR A 47 -13.37 -5.58 -2.02
C THR A 47 -11.91 -5.46 -1.62
N ILE A 48 -11.30 -6.53 -1.10
CA ILE A 48 -9.88 -6.54 -0.70
C ILE A 48 -8.98 -6.26 -1.91
N LEU A 49 -9.23 -6.92 -3.05
CA LEU A 49 -8.49 -6.64 -4.28
C LEU A 49 -8.59 -5.17 -4.67
N GLY A 50 -9.81 -4.63 -4.75
CA GLY A 50 -10.03 -3.22 -5.08
C GLY A 50 -9.28 -2.27 -4.14
N LEU A 51 -9.35 -2.52 -2.83
CA LEU A 51 -8.65 -1.71 -1.82
C LEU A 51 -7.13 -1.80 -1.94
N VAL A 52 -6.58 -2.99 -2.18
CA VAL A 52 -5.14 -3.20 -2.33
C VAL A 52 -4.64 -2.50 -3.59
N PHE A 53 -5.34 -2.62 -4.72
CA PHE A 53 -4.97 -1.93 -5.95
C PHE A 53 -5.05 -0.41 -5.78
N ALA A 54 -6.18 0.11 -5.27
CA ALA A 54 -6.37 1.54 -5.06
C ALA A 54 -5.35 2.13 -4.08
N GLY A 55 -5.11 1.46 -2.95
CA GLY A 55 -4.09 1.86 -1.98
C GLY A 55 -2.70 1.85 -2.62
N THR A 56 -2.32 0.75 -3.28
CA THR A 56 -1.00 0.64 -3.95
C THR A 56 -0.77 1.79 -4.93
N TRP A 57 -1.77 2.13 -5.74
CA TRP A 57 -1.68 3.24 -6.70
C TRP A 57 -1.54 4.60 -6.02
N LEU A 58 -2.29 4.84 -4.94
CA LEU A 58 -2.13 6.05 -4.12
C LEU A 58 -0.70 6.15 -3.57
N GLY A 59 -0.16 5.05 -3.05
CA GLY A 59 1.20 4.97 -2.56
C GLY A 59 2.25 5.29 -3.63
N ILE A 60 2.10 4.71 -4.81
CA ILE A 60 2.98 4.97 -5.96
C ILE A 60 2.88 6.44 -6.36
N GLY A 61 1.67 7.00 -6.50
CA GLY A 61 1.47 8.42 -6.80
C GLY A 61 2.14 9.32 -5.77
N PHE A 62 1.98 9.02 -4.48
CA PHE A 62 2.67 9.76 -3.41
C PHE A 62 4.20 9.66 -3.52
N SER A 63 4.74 8.51 -3.93
CA SER A 63 6.18 8.34 -4.16
C SER A 63 6.73 9.12 -5.35
N VAL A 64 5.87 9.44 -6.33
CA VAL A 64 6.25 10.29 -7.46
C VAL A 64 6.29 11.76 -7.05
N LEU A 65 5.33 12.23 -6.24
CA LEU A 65 5.28 13.62 -5.77
C LEU A 65 6.34 13.91 -4.71
N SER A 66 6.63 12.95 -3.84
CA SER A 66 7.61 13.06 -2.77
C SER A 66 8.43 11.78 -2.78
N PRO A 67 9.65 11.74 -3.32
CA PRO A 67 10.52 10.57 -3.29
C PRO A 67 10.97 10.19 -1.86
N LEU A 68 11.44 8.96 -1.64
CA LEU A 68 11.94 8.55 -0.32
C LEU A 68 13.36 9.08 -0.18
N PRO A 69 13.64 9.89 0.87
CA PRO A 69 15.00 10.26 1.17
C PRO A 69 15.82 9.00 1.41
N GLU A 70 16.99 8.95 0.82
CA GLU A 70 17.89 7.79 0.88
C GLU A 70 18.43 7.58 2.30
N GLU A 71 18.53 8.66 3.06
CA GLU A 71 18.90 8.68 4.46
C GLU A 71 17.96 7.80 5.31
N ARG A 72 18.56 6.82 5.99
CA ARG A 72 17.85 6.00 6.98
C ARG A 72 17.75 6.81 8.27
N GLY A 73 16.58 7.39 8.55
CA GLY A 73 16.38 8.15 9.79
C GLY A 73 14.95 8.69 9.98
N LEU A 74 14.83 9.67 10.89
CA LEU A 74 13.59 10.41 11.18
C LEU A 74 12.83 10.90 9.92
N PRO A 75 13.50 11.46 8.89
CA PRO A 75 12.82 11.93 7.68
C PRO A 75 11.97 10.85 6.99
N ARG A 76 12.46 9.61 6.97
CA ARG A 76 11.74 8.46 6.39
C ARG A 76 10.49 8.09 7.19
N VAL A 77 10.56 8.18 8.52
CA VAL A 77 9.42 7.93 9.41
C VAL A 77 8.36 9.01 9.23
N VAL A 78 8.77 10.28 9.21
CA VAL A 78 7.87 11.43 9.01
C VAL A 78 7.18 11.35 7.65
N ARG A 79 7.91 11.06 6.57
CA ARG A 79 7.32 10.86 5.24
C ARG A 79 6.31 9.71 5.22
N THR A 80 6.64 8.61 5.88
CA THR A 80 5.74 7.46 6.00
C THR A 80 4.46 7.82 6.74
N ALA A 81 4.56 8.54 7.86
CA ALA A 81 3.41 9.00 8.63
C ALA A 81 2.53 9.97 7.82
N LEU A 82 3.17 10.89 7.06
CA LEU A 82 2.51 11.81 6.15
C LEU A 82 1.65 11.12 5.09
N LEU A 83 2.00 9.90 4.67
CA LEU A 83 1.16 9.10 3.79
C LEU A 83 0.11 8.27 4.54
N VAL A 84 0.53 7.61 5.62
CA VAL A 84 -0.34 6.66 6.33
C VAL A 84 -1.53 7.38 6.96
N ILE A 85 -1.35 8.57 7.52
CA ILE A 85 -2.45 9.35 8.13
C ILE A 85 -3.57 9.66 7.11
N PRO A 86 -3.30 10.30 5.96
CA PRO A 86 -4.34 10.53 4.96
C PRO A 86 -4.86 9.22 4.35
N ALA A 87 -4.00 8.21 4.16
CA ALA A 87 -4.47 6.92 3.67
C ALA A 87 -5.45 6.24 4.64
N LEU A 88 -5.22 6.33 5.95
CA LEU A 88 -6.17 5.86 6.97
C LEU A 88 -7.48 6.65 6.90
N GLY A 89 -7.43 7.98 6.80
CA GLY A 89 -8.61 8.82 6.66
C GLY A 89 -9.45 8.46 5.42
N ILE A 90 -8.81 8.27 4.27
CA ILE A 90 -9.45 7.80 3.03
C ILE A 90 -10.04 6.41 3.23
N GLY A 91 -9.28 5.50 3.85
CA GLY A 91 -9.74 4.15 4.14
C GLY A 91 -10.96 4.10 5.05
N VAL A 92 -11.04 5.00 6.04
CA VAL A 92 -12.22 5.16 6.90
C VAL A 92 -13.41 5.68 6.10
N ALA A 93 -13.21 6.69 5.24
CA ALA A 93 -14.26 7.18 4.37
C ALA A 93 -14.82 6.07 3.45
N ILE A 94 -13.93 5.29 2.83
CA ILE A 94 -14.31 4.13 2.00
C ILE A 94 -15.09 3.10 2.85
N GLN A 95 -14.63 2.82 4.06
CA GLN A 95 -15.32 1.89 4.96
C GLN A 95 -16.75 2.35 5.28
N ILE A 96 -16.92 3.62 5.64
CA ILE A 96 -18.22 4.20 5.96
C ILE A 96 -19.16 4.10 4.76
N VAL A 97 -18.67 4.39 3.56
CA VAL A 97 -19.47 4.34 2.33
C VAL A 97 -19.86 2.90 1.94
N LEU A 98 -18.93 1.95 2.03
CA LEU A 98 -19.17 0.58 1.53
C LEU A 98 -19.84 -0.36 2.53
N LYS A 99 -19.54 -0.23 3.82
CA LYS A 99 -19.95 -1.17 4.86
C LYS A 99 -20.58 -0.48 6.09
N GLY A 100 -20.66 0.85 6.10
CA GLY A 100 -21.14 1.63 7.24
C GLY A 100 -20.10 1.81 8.35
N ALA A 101 -20.50 2.45 9.44
CA ALA A 101 -19.61 2.78 10.57
C ALA A 101 -19.08 1.54 11.32
N ARG A 102 -19.77 0.41 11.22
CA ARG A 102 -19.42 -0.84 11.88
C ARG A 102 -19.08 -1.87 10.81
N SER A 103 -17.80 -2.03 10.51
CA SER A 103 -17.30 -3.05 9.59
C SER A 103 -16.52 -4.09 10.37
N ASP A 104 -16.84 -5.37 10.16
CA ASP A 104 -16.06 -6.48 10.73
C ASP A 104 -14.68 -6.60 10.06
N MET A 105 -14.50 -5.99 8.89
CA MET A 105 -13.24 -5.95 8.15
C MET A 105 -12.47 -4.66 8.39
N ALA A 106 -11.15 -4.77 8.52
CA ALA A 106 -10.25 -3.64 8.69
C ALA A 106 -9.97 -2.92 7.34
N ILE A 107 -11.02 -2.41 6.68
CA ILE A 107 -10.93 -1.77 5.36
C ILE A 107 -9.92 -0.62 5.36
N TYR A 108 -9.97 0.24 6.38
CA TYR A 108 -9.03 1.36 6.50
C TYR A 108 -7.58 0.88 6.62
N ALA A 109 -7.35 -0.21 7.35
CA ALA A 109 -6.01 -0.75 7.58
C ALA A 109 -5.47 -1.42 6.32
N ILE A 110 -6.29 -2.18 5.59
CA ILE A 110 -5.93 -2.80 4.31
C ILE A 110 -5.51 -1.71 3.31
N PHE A 111 -6.32 -0.66 3.19
CA PHE A 111 -6.04 0.45 2.28
C PHE A 111 -4.75 1.19 2.66
N ALA A 112 -4.60 1.55 3.93
CA ALA A 112 -3.41 2.25 4.41
C ALA A 112 -2.13 1.42 4.28
N LEU A 113 -2.21 0.12 4.56
CA LEU A 113 -1.10 -0.83 4.39
C LEU A 113 -0.69 -0.93 2.91
N ALA A 114 -1.66 -1.05 2.01
CA ALA A 114 -1.40 -1.11 0.58
C ALA A 114 -0.76 0.19 0.06
N ALA A 115 -1.25 1.35 0.50
CA ALA A 115 -0.66 2.64 0.19
C ALA A 115 0.76 2.78 0.73
N TRP A 116 0.97 2.38 1.97
CA TRP A 116 2.30 2.39 2.58
C TRP A 116 3.30 1.53 1.80
N LEU A 117 2.94 0.28 1.50
CA LEU A 117 3.79 -0.61 0.71
C LEU A 117 4.03 -0.05 -0.68
N GLY A 118 2.99 0.46 -1.35
CA GLY A 118 3.08 1.14 -2.65
C GLY A 118 4.05 2.32 -2.66
N SER A 119 4.18 3.05 -1.56
CA SER A 119 5.04 4.25 -1.48
C SER A 119 6.54 3.99 -1.49
N THR A 120 6.95 2.75 -1.24
CA THR A 120 8.36 2.35 -1.21
C THR A 120 8.95 2.06 -2.59
N PHE A 121 8.21 2.43 -3.64
CA PHE A 121 8.51 2.08 -5.03
C PHE A 121 9.64 2.91 -5.63
N ILE A 122 9.72 4.19 -5.27
CA ILE A 122 10.77 5.11 -5.73
C ILE A 122 11.67 5.47 -4.55
N LYS A 123 12.96 5.22 -4.69
CA LYS A 123 14.01 5.67 -3.78
C LYS A 123 14.85 6.72 -4.53
N GLU A 124 15.36 7.73 -3.84
CA GLU A 124 16.46 8.52 -4.38
C GLU A 124 17.67 7.60 -4.57
N ASP A 125 18.27 7.61 -5.76
CA ASP A 125 19.61 7.06 -5.96
C ASP A 125 20.57 8.12 -5.44
N GLY A 126 21.43 7.73 -4.51
CA GLY A 126 22.53 8.55 -4.04
C GLY A 126 23.42 8.90 -5.20
N ASP A 127 23.76 10.17 -5.29
CA ASP A 127 24.77 10.69 -6.18
C ASP A 127 26.09 9.96 -5.88
N GLN A 128 26.36 8.88 -6.63
CA GLN A 128 27.68 8.29 -6.77
C GLN A 128 28.31 8.78 -8.07
N ASP A 129 28.28 10.09 -8.31
CA ASP A 129 29.30 10.72 -9.15
C ASP A 129 30.52 10.95 -8.25
N GLY A 130 31.39 9.94 -8.29
CA GLY A 130 32.62 9.90 -7.56
C GLY A 130 33.52 11.10 -7.85
N TYR A 131 34.19 11.53 -6.78
CA TYR A 131 35.53 12.09 -6.77
C TYR A 131 36.33 11.72 -8.03
N LEU A 132 36.51 12.71 -8.91
CA LEU A 132 37.66 12.77 -9.81
C LEU A 132 38.69 13.67 -9.13
N ASP A 133 39.60 13.05 -8.39
CA ASP A 133 40.97 13.56 -8.16
C ASP A 133 41.89 12.99 -9.25
#